data_AF-A0A497KAY5-F1
#
_entry.id   AF-A0A497KAY5-F1
#
_cell.length_a   1.000
_cell.length_b   1.000
_cell.length_c   1.000
_cell.angle_alpha   90.00
_cell.angle_beta   90.00
_cell.angle_gamma   90.00
#
_symmetry.space_group_name_H-M   'P 1'
#
loop_
_entity.id
_entity.type
_entity.pdbx_description
1 polymer ?
#
loop_
_entity_poly.entity_id
_entity_poly.type
_entity_poly.pdbx_seq_one_letter_code
_entity_poly.pdbx_strand_id
1 'polypeptide(L)'
;MRRRLPRIVINITVAFLFWIISQIGPIFVKGLVIPGINMPPPFDTVSSILGLTATLIAMVFFVRAISDILFFVDLSAEIIVRSLGIKERRPLKRIARDLTYIILTLLLATAASPILSSIPQIGGYLTAIVSLVALGFFLILIYDIGKVIHEVLHEKTRRIADWISGLLEDRENRNADRNLREKGRGE
;
A
#
# COMPACT_ATOMS: atom_id res chain seq x y z
N MET A 1 21.95 -7.89 8.77
CA MET A 1 20.91 -7.24 9.60
C MET A 1 21.42 -6.52 10.86
N ARG A 2 22.23 -7.14 11.75
CA ARG A 2 22.49 -6.64 13.13
C ARG A 2 23.18 -5.27 13.31
N ARG A 3 23.86 -4.71 12.29
CA ARG A 3 24.51 -3.38 12.38
C ARG A 3 23.74 -2.24 11.70
N ARG A 4 22.71 -2.53 10.89
CA ARG A 4 21.95 -1.49 10.16
C ARG A 4 20.71 -1.02 10.93
N LEU A 5 20.08 -1.92 11.70
CA LEU A 5 18.89 -1.61 12.51
C LEU A 5 19.10 -0.48 13.54
N PRO A 6 20.21 -0.42 14.30
CA PRO A 6 20.39 0.67 15.28
C PRO A 6 20.43 2.04 14.63
N ARG A 7 21.06 2.14 13.44
CA ARG A 7 21.22 3.40 12.72
C ARG A 7 19.88 3.92 12.16
N ILE A 8 19.02 3.01 11.70
CA ILE A 8 17.67 3.34 11.24
C ILE A 8 16.80 3.81 12.40
N VAL A 9 16.82 3.09 13.54
CA VAL A 9 16.07 3.48 14.74
C VAL A 9 16.49 4.87 15.24
N ILE A 10 17.79 5.13 15.32
CA ILE A 10 18.30 6.44 15.75
C ILE A 10 17.87 7.55 14.79
N ASN A 11 17.98 7.35 13.47
CA ASN A 11 17.52 8.34 12.50
C ASN A 11 16.03 8.63 12.64
N ILE A 12 15.19 7.60 12.81
CA ILE A 12 13.74 7.76 13.00
C ILE A 12 13.46 8.50 14.31
N THR A 13 14.13 8.15 15.42
CA THR A 13 13.95 8.84 16.70
C THR A 13 14.36 10.31 16.62
N VAL A 14 15.48 10.62 15.97
CA VAL A 14 15.93 12.00 15.77
C VAL A 14 14.96 12.76 14.86
N ALA A 15 14.46 12.14 13.80
CA ALA A 15 13.44 12.74 12.91
C ALA A 15 12.16 13.08 13.69
N PHE A 16 11.72 12.15 14.54
CA PHE A 16 10.52 12.30 15.35
C PHE A 16 10.67 13.41 16.40
N LEU A 17 11.81 13.45 17.10
CA LEU A 17 12.14 14.54 18.02
C LEU A 17 12.21 15.88 17.29
N PHE A 18 12.86 15.92 16.13
CA PHE A 18 12.95 17.14 15.32
C PHE A 18 11.56 17.61 14.87
N TRP A 19 10.69 16.69 14.46
CA TRP A 19 9.31 17.01 14.07
C TRP A 19 8.51 17.64 15.22
N ILE A 20 8.60 17.08 16.44
CA ILE A 20 7.97 17.66 17.64
C ILE A 20 8.53 19.05 17.92
N ILE A 21 9.85 19.21 17.91
CA ILE A 21 10.51 20.49 18.18
C ILE A 21 10.13 21.53 17.11
N SER A 22 10.00 21.13 15.85
CA SER A 22 9.59 22.02 14.76
C SER A 22 8.13 22.48 14.86
N GLN A 23 7.25 21.71 15.50
CA GLN A 23 5.86 22.11 15.73
C GLN A 23 5.74 23.12 16.86
N ILE A 24 6.48 22.90 17.94
CA ILE A 24 6.36 23.70 19.16
C ILE A 24 7.30 24.92 19.12
N GLY A 25 8.48 24.80 18.48
CA GLY A 25 9.50 25.84 18.38
C GLY A 25 9.00 27.19 17.86
N PRO A 26 8.26 27.25 16.73
CA PRO A 26 7.73 28.50 16.20
C PRO A 26 6.72 29.19 17.13
N ILE A 27 6.04 28.45 18.01
CA ILE A 27 5.07 29.01 18.96
C ILE A 27 5.77 29.93 19.97
N PHE A 28 7.00 29.58 20.38
CA PHE A 28 7.77 30.35 21.36
C PHE A 28 8.37 31.65 20.82
N VAL A 29 8.41 31.82 19.50
CA VAL A 29 9.01 33.00 18.83
C VAL A 29 8.00 33.78 17.99
N LYS A 30 6.70 33.44 18.07
CA LYS A 30 5.61 34.21 17.45
C LYS A 30 5.60 35.63 18.03
N GLY A 31 5.87 36.63 17.18
CA GLY A 31 5.81 38.05 17.54
C GLY A 31 7.16 38.75 17.69
N LEU A 32 8.29 38.03 17.53
CA LEU A 32 9.60 38.66 17.44
C LEU A 32 9.85 39.15 16.00
N VAL A 33 9.61 40.44 15.80
CA VAL A 33 9.97 41.15 14.56
C VAL A 33 11.47 41.44 14.61
N ILE A 34 12.19 41.18 13.51
CA ILE A 34 13.64 41.46 13.44
C ILE A 34 13.81 42.98 13.36
N PRO A 35 14.37 43.64 14.39
CA PRO A 35 14.59 45.08 14.31
C PRO A 35 15.59 45.38 13.19
N GLY A 36 15.23 46.24 12.24
CA GLY A 36 16.12 46.71 11.17
C GLY A 36 16.01 45.98 9.82
N ILE A 37 15.11 45.00 9.66
CA ILE A 37 14.83 44.34 8.37
C ILE A 37 13.37 44.56 7.97
N ASN A 38 13.12 45.50 7.05
CA ASN A 38 11.81 45.68 6.41
C ASN A 38 11.72 44.75 5.18
N MET A 39 11.50 43.46 5.41
CA MET A 39 11.13 42.53 4.34
C MET A 39 9.61 42.48 4.18
N PRO A 40 9.08 42.39 2.94
CA PRO A 40 7.65 42.24 2.74
C PRO A 40 7.12 40.94 3.39
N PRO A 41 5.89 40.94 3.94
CA PRO A 41 5.25 39.73 4.42
C PRO A 41 5.27 38.64 3.33
N PRO A 42 5.63 37.38 3.63
CA PRO A 42 5.70 36.74 4.96
C PRO A 42 7.11 36.67 5.59
N PHE A 43 8.13 37.38 5.10
CA PHE A 43 9.53 37.23 5.56
C PHE A 43 9.97 38.24 6.63
N ASP A 44 9.03 38.97 7.21
CA ASP A 44 9.23 40.02 8.21
C ASP A 44 9.55 39.47 9.62
N THR A 45 9.21 38.21 9.88
CA THR A 45 9.25 37.62 11.22
C THR A 45 10.31 36.52 11.35
N VAL A 46 10.98 36.46 12.50
CA VAL A 46 11.95 35.38 12.85
C VAL A 46 11.34 33.98 12.67
N SER A 47 10.03 33.85 12.90
CA SER A 47 9.27 32.62 12.72
C SER A 47 9.28 32.09 11.29
N SER A 48 9.37 32.96 10.27
CA SER A 48 9.32 32.56 8.87
C SER A 48 10.66 32.02 8.38
N ILE A 49 11.76 32.62 8.84
CA ILE A 49 13.13 32.12 8.57
C ILE A 49 13.34 30.78 9.28
N LEU A 50 12.91 30.67 10.54
CA LEU A 50 12.92 29.40 11.28
C LEU A 50 12.01 28.35 10.63
N GLY A 51 10.83 28.74 10.15
CA GLY A 51 9.93 27.84 9.42
C GLY A 51 10.55 27.31 8.12
N LEU A 52 11.20 28.16 7.33
CA LEU A 52 11.89 27.76 6.10
C LEU A 52 13.07 26.81 6.37
N THR A 53 13.92 27.14 7.34
CA THR A 53 15.06 26.31 7.71
C THR A 53 14.61 24.97 8.29
N ALA A 54 13.57 24.97 9.13
CA ALA A 54 12.97 23.74 9.64
C ALA A 54 12.36 22.89 8.50
N THR A 55 11.73 23.52 7.50
CA THR A 55 11.18 22.82 6.33
C THR A 55 12.28 22.16 5.49
N LEU A 56 13.41 22.84 5.27
CA LEU A 56 14.57 22.29 4.58
C LEU A 56 15.16 21.07 5.31
N ILE A 57 15.32 21.18 6.64
CA ILE A 57 15.81 20.06 7.46
C ILE A 57 14.79 18.91 7.45
N ALA A 58 13.50 19.21 7.59
CA ALA A 58 12.43 18.22 7.51
C ALA A 58 12.43 17.50 6.16
N MET A 59 12.70 18.20 5.06
CA MET A 59 12.77 17.60 3.73
C MET A 59 13.92 16.60 3.60
N VAL A 60 15.10 16.90 4.15
CA VAL A 60 16.22 15.95 4.19
C VAL A 60 15.87 14.71 5.03
N PHE A 61 15.22 14.93 6.18
CA PHE A 61 14.74 13.84 7.02
C PHE A 61 13.66 13.01 6.35
N PHE A 62 12.78 13.64 5.58
CA PHE A 62 11.70 12.97 4.84
C PHE A 62 12.25 12.01 3.79
N VAL A 63 13.25 12.45 3.00
CA VAL A 63 13.93 11.59 2.02
C VAL A 63 14.59 10.37 2.68
N ARG A 64 15.23 10.57 3.84
CA ARG A 64 15.80 9.47 4.63
C ARG A 64 14.73 8.53 5.16
N ALA A 65 13.64 9.08 5.71
CA ALA A 65 12.54 8.30 6.27
C ALA A 65 11.86 7.42 5.20
N ILE A 66 11.67 7.92 3.98
CA ILE A 66 11.14 7.14 2.86
C ILE A 66 12.02 5.89 2.61
N SER A 67 13.33 6.08 2.54
CA SER A 67 14.28 4.99 2.26
C SER A 67 14.25 3.92 3.36
N ASP A 68 14.15 4.35 4.62
CA ASP A 68 14.09 3.45 5.76
C ASP A 68 12.75 2.68 5.80
N ILE A 69 11.63 3.35 5.53
CA ILE A 69 10.28 2.74 5.52
C ILE A 69 10.14 1.72 4.39
N LEU A 70 10.65 2.03 3.18
CA LEU A 70 10.61 1.10 2.05
C LEU A 70 11.27 -0.25 2.37
N PHE A 71 12.37 -0.23 3.12
CA PHE A 71 13.03 -1.46 3.57
C PHE A 71 12.15 -2.30 4.52
N PHE A 72 11.39 -1.63 5.40
CA PHE A 72 10.47 -2.32 6.31
C PHE A 72 9.22 -2.86 5.60
N VAL A 73 8.78 -2.21 4.53
CA VAL A 73 7.60 -2.64 3.77
C VAL A 73 7.81 -4.04 3.19
N ASP A 74 8.95 -4.28 2.54
CA ASP A 74 9.25 -5.60 1.97
C ASP A 74 9.44 -6.68 3.04
N LEU A 75 10.12 -6.35 4.14
CA LEU A 75 10.32 -7.28 5.25
C LEU A 75 9.00 -7.66 5.92
N SER A 76 8.11 -6.69 6.13
CA SER A 76 6.80 -6.92 6.74
C SER A 76 5.91 -7.75 5.82
N ALA A 77 5.93 -7.47 4.51
CA ALA A 77 5.19 -8.25 3.53
C ALA A 77 5.63 -9.72 3.52
N GLU A 78 6.93 -9.98 3.57
CA GLU A 78 7.46 -11.34 3.62
C GLU A 78 7.03 -12.08 4.90
N ILE A 79 7.08 -11.42 6.05
CA ILE A 79 6.65 -11.99 7.33
C ILE A 79 5.17 -12.35 7.31
N ILE A 80 4.30 -11.45 6.84
CA ILE A 80 2.85 -11.66 6.80
C ILE A 80 2.47 -12.79 5.84
N VAL A 81 3.09 -12.82 4.65
CA VAL A 81 2.86 -13.89 3.66
C VAL A 81 3.32 -15.24 4.22
N ARG A 82 4.42 -15.26 4.97
CA ARG A 82 4.94 -16.48 5.60
C ARG A 82 4.09 -16.93 6.79
N SER A 83 3.54 -16.00 7.57
CA SER A 83 2.65 -16.30 8.71
C SER A 83 1.28 -16.81 8.26
N LEU A 84 0.82 -16.44 7.06
CA LEU A 84 -0.40 -16.98 6.45
C LEU A 84 -0.29 -18.47 6.07
N GLY A 85 0.87 -19.11 6.26
CA GLY A 85 1.01 -20.57 6.15
C GLY A 85 0.81 -21.11 4.74
N ILE A 86 0.85 -20.25 3.71
CA ILE A 86 0.65 -20.62 2.30
C ILE A 86 1.91 -21.34 1.81
N LYS A 87 1.98 -22.62 2.15
CA LYS A 87 2.92 -23.58 1.60
C LYS A 87 2.40 -24.06 0.22
N GLU A 88 3.27 -23.96 -0.78
CA GLU A 88 3.22 -24.64 -2.08
C GLU A 88 2.33 -24.19 -3.27
N ARG A 89 1.27 -23.38 -3.18
CA ARG A 89 0.57 -22.92 -4.42
C ARG A 89 1.05 -21.54 -4.90
N ARG A 90 1.88 -21.52 -5.96
CA ARG A 90 2.40 -20.31 -6.64
C ARG A 90 1.39 -19.16 -6.80
N PRO A 91 0.14 -19.38 -7.27
CA PRO A 91 -0.82 -18.28 -7.42
C PRO A 91 -1.34 -17.73 -6.09
N LEU A 92 -1.57 -18.58 -5.07
CA LEU A 92 -2.08 -18.14 -3.77
C LEU A 92 -1.05 -17.27 -3.02
N LYS A 93 0.23 -17.63 -3.11
CA LYS A 93 1.32 -16.84 -2.51
C LYS A 93 1.41 -15.45 -3.14
N ARG A 94 1.18 -15.36 -4.45
CA ARG A 94 1.15 -14.08 -5.17
C ARG A 94 -0.01 -13.21 -4.70
N ILE A 95 -1.23 -13.75 -4.69
CA ILE A 95 -2.43 -13.02 -4.21
C ILE A 95 -2.24 -12.53 -2.77
N ALA A 96 -1.76 -13.38 -1.87
CA ALA A 96 -1.57 -12.99 -0.47
C ALA A 96 -0.54 -11.87 -0.29
N ARG A 97 0.53 -11.90 -1.09
CA ARG A 97 1.53 -10.83 -1.11
C ARG A 97 0.94 -9.53 -1.62
N ASP A 98 0.18 -9.59 -2.70
CA ASP A 98 -0.44 -8.40 -3.31
C ASP A 98 -1.50 -7.80 -2.36
N LEU A 99 -2.31 -8.64 -1.70
CA LEU A 99 -3.23 -8.20 -0.63
C LEU A 99 -2.50 -7.54 0.53
N THR A 100 -1.37 -8.13 0.94
CA THR A 100 -0.55 -7.59 2.02
C THR A 100 -0.01 -6.21 1.66
N TYR A 101 0.45 -6.02 0.42
CA TYR A 101 0.89 -4.71 -0.07
C TYR A 101 -0.26 -3.69 -0.09
N ILE A 102 -1.48 -4.08 -0.47
CA ILE A 102 -2.65 -3.19 -0.42
C ILE A 102 -2.90 -2.73 1.01
N ILE A 103 -3.04 -3.69 1.93
CA ILE A 103 -3.35 -3.41 3.33
C ILE A 103 -2.26 -2.53 3.92
N LEU A 104 -0.99 -2.87 3.69
CA LEU A 104 0.16 -2.14 4.23
C LEU A 104 0.24 -0.72 3.68
N THR A 105 0.01 -0.52 2.38
CA THR A 105 0.00 0.82 1.76
C THR A 105 -1.13 1.67 2.31
N LEU A 106 -2.33 1.10 2.47
CA LEU A 106 -3.48 1.80 3.03
C LEU A 106 -3.25 2.18 4.50
N LEU A 107 -2.67 1.27 5.29
CA LEU A 107 -2.30 1.51 6.69
C LEU A 107 -1.27 2.63 6.80
N LEU A 108 -0.23 2.61 5.95
CA LEU A 108 0.78 3.65 5.89
C LEU A 108 0.18 5.02 5.57
N ALA A 109 -0.65 5.10 4.53
CA ALA A 109 -1.28 6.35 4.11
C ALA A 109 -2.19 6.90 5.21
N THR A 110 -2.97 6.02 5.85
CA THR A 110 -3.89 6.40 6.94
C THR A 110 -3.13 6.86 8.19
N ALA A 111 -2.04 6.17 8.55
CA ALA A 111 -1.21 6.54 9.70
C ALA A 111 -0.41 7.82 9.45
N ALA A 112 0.02 8.07 8.21
CA ALA A 112 0.74 9.27 7.83
C ALA A 112 -0.17 10.51 7.78
N SER A 113 -1.45 10.34 7.42
CA SER A 113 -2.41 11.43 7.25
C SER A 113 -2.48 12.43 8.43
N PRO A 114 -2.72 12.02 9.69
CA PRO A 114 -2.77 12.97 10.81
C PRO A 114 -1.42 13.65 11.10
N ILE A 115 -0.31 12.96 10.84
CA ILE A 115 1.04 13.50 11.03
C ILE A 115 1.32 14.59 9.99
N LEU A 116 0.93 14.34 8.74
CA LEU A 116 1.10 15.27 7.61
C LEU A 116 0.19 16.49 7.76
N SER A 117 -1.09 16.30 8.11
CA SER A 117 -2.05 17.40 8.25
C SER A 117 -1.75 18.33 9.43
N SER A 118 -1.00 17.84 10.43
CA SER A 118 -0.52 18.64 11.56
C SER A 118 0.58 19.64 11.18
N ILE A 119 1.11 19.63 9.95
CA ILE A 119 2.16 20.56 9.51
C ILE A 119 1.54 21.92 9.10
N PRO A 120 1.91 23.03 9.76
CA PRO A 120 1.43 24.37 9.40
C PRO A 120 1.74 24.73 7.95
N GLN A 121 0.81 25.43 7.29
CA GLN A 121 0.89 25.97 5.92
C GLN A 121 0.99 24.95 4.76
N ILE A 122 1.64 23.79 4.94
CA ILE A 122 1.93 22.83 3.86
C ILE A 122 1.19 21.49 4.06
N GLY A 123 0.74 21.18 5.28
CA GLY A 123 0.20 19.85 5.65
C GLY A 123 -0.99 19.38 4.80
N GLY A 124 -1.88 20.30 4.42
CA GLY A 124 -3.02 19.98 3.53
C GLY A 124 -2.57 19.51 2.15
N TYR A 125 -1.65 20.22 1.51
CA TYR A 125 -1.11 19.85 0.20
C TYR A 125 -0.32 18.54 0.26
N LEU A 126 0.47 18.35 1.32
CA LEU A 126 1.25 17.13 1.53
C LEU A 126 0.34 15.91 1.71
N THR A 127 -0.74 16.05 2.47
CA THR A 127 -1.74 14.99 2.68
C THR A 127 -2.45 14.62 1.37
N ALA A 128 -2.80 15.62 0.55
CA ALA A 128 -3.43 15.40 -0.75
C ALA A 128 -2.51 14.63 -1.71
N ILE A 129 -1.24 15.03 -1.80
CA ILE A 129 -0.23 14.34 -2.63
C ILE A 129 -0.07 12.89 -2.18
N VAL A 130 0.09 12.64 -0.87
CA VAL A 130 0.24 11.28 -0.34
C VAL A 130 -1.01 10.43 -0.62
N SER A 131 -2.20 11.01 -0.48
CA SER A 131 -3.47 10.33 -0.78
C SER A 131 -3.58 9.97 -2.27
N LEU A 132 -3.16 10.87 -3.16
CA LEU A 132 -3.16 10.63 -4.61
C LEU A 132 -2.18 9.52 -5.01
N VAL A 133 -0.97 9.53 -4.41
CA VAL A 133 0.03 8.48 -4.62
C VAL A 133 -0.48 7.14 -4.11
N ALA A 134 -1.07 7.10 -2.91
CA ALA A 134 -1.66 5.90 -2.34
C ALA A 134 -2.78 5.33 -3.23
N LEU A 135 -3.63 6.20 -3.79
CA LEU A 135 -4.66 5.82 -4.76
C LEU A 135 -4.05 5.19 -6.03
N GLY A 136 -2.96 5.77 -6.55
CA GLY A 136 -2.24 5.21 -7.70
C GLY A 136 -1.72 3.79 -7.42
N PHE A 137 -1.09 3.58 -6.27
CA PHE A 137 -0.64 2.25 -5.83
C PHE A 137 -1.81 1.28 -5.68
N PHE A 138 -2.91 1.73 -5.10
CA PHE A 138 -4.11 0.92 -4.91
C PHE A 138 -4.67 0.39 -6.24
N LEU A 139 -4.76 1.23 -7.27
CA LEU A 139 -5.22 0.82 -8.60
C LEU A 139 -4.30 -0.21 -9.26
N ILE A 140 -2.99 -0.01 -9.18
CA ILE A 140 -1.99 -0.96 -9.71
C ILE A 140 -2.12 -2.32 -9.04
N LEU A 141 -2.30 -2.34 -7.71
CA LEU A 141 -2.43 -3.58 -6.95
C LEU A 141 -3.74 -4.32 -7.24
N ILE A 142 -4.85 -3.60 -7.40
CA ILE A 142 -6.12 -4.20 -7.85
C ILE A 142 -5.95 -4.87 -9.22
N TYR A 143 -5.25 -4.20 -10.14
CA TYR A 143 -4.99 -4.75 -11.47
C TYR A 143 -4.19 -6.06 -11.40
N ASP A 144 -3.14 -6.14 -10.58
CA ASP A 144 -2.35 -7.37 -10.47
C ASP A 144 -3.17 -8.52 -9.85
N ILE A 145 -3.98 -8.24 -8.81
CA ILE A 145 -4.88 -9.24 -8.23
C ILE A 145 -5.89 -9.74 -9.27
N GLY A 146 -6.52 -8.82 -10.02
CA GLY A 146 -7.48 -9.17 -11.06
C GLY A 146 -6.89 -10.08 -12.12
N LYS A 147 -5.66 -9.78 -12.56
CA LYS A 147 -4.91 -10.61 -13.51
C LYS A 147 -4.67 -12.03 -12.96
N VAL A 148 -4.21 -12.15 -11.72
CA VAL A 148 -3.93 -13.45 -11.10
C VAL A 148 -5.21 -14.26 -10.86
N ILE A 149 -6.30 -13.61 -10.45
CA ILE A 149 -7.61 -14.27 -10.28
C ILE A 149 -8.10 -14.80 -11.63
N HIS A 150 -7.98 -14.02 -12.70
CA HIS A 150 -8.41 -14.45 -14.03
C HIS A 150 -7.64 -15.69 -14.52
N GLU A 151 -6.33 -15.73 -14.30
CA GLU A 151 -5.46 -16.85 -14.64
C GLU A 151 -5.88 -18.14 -13.89
N VAL A 152 -6.16 -18.04 -12.59
CA VAL A 152 -6.62 -19.18 -11.77
C VAL A 152 -8.05 -19.61 -12.14
N LEU A 153 -8.91 -18.65 -12.45
CA LEU A 153 -10.30 -18.93 -12.81
C LEU A 153 -10.36 -19.68 -14.13
N HIS A 154 -9.55 -19.31 -15.12
CA HIS A 154 -9.54 -19.96 -16.43
C HIS A 154 -9.23 -21.47 -16.32
N GLU A 155 -8.25 -21.84 -15.48
CA GLU A 155 -7.90 -23.25 -15.25
C GLU A 155 -9.00 -24.04 -14.55
N LYS A 156 -9.73 -23.42 -13.61
CA LYS A 156 -10.83 -24.09 -12.88
C LYS A 156 -12.09 -24.20 -13.74
N THR A 157 -12.44 -23.15 -14.48
CA THR A 157 -13.63 -23.13 -15.34
C THR A 157 -13.54 -24.21 -16.43
N ARG A 158 -12.34 -24.48 -16.97
CA ARG A 158 -12.16 -25.52 -17.97
C ARG A 158 -12.48 -26.93 -17.43
N ARG A 159 -12.01 -27.26 -16.22
CA ARG A 159 -12.36 -28.56 -15.60
C ARG A 159 -13.84 -28.68 -15.26
N ILE A 160 -14.46 -27.58 -14.87
CA ILE A 160 -15.90 -27.55 -14.59
C ILE A 160 -16.68 -27.78 -15.89
N ALA A 161 -16.28 -27.13 -16.98
CA ALA A 161 -16.88 -27.34 -18.29
C ALA A 161 -16.74 -28.81 -18.75
N ASP A 162 -15.53 -29.38 -18.68
CA ASP A 162 -15.29 -30.77 -19.09
C ASP A 162 -16.11 -31.77 -18.24
N TRP A 163 -16.24 -31.52 -16.92
CA TRP A 163 -17.08 -32.35 -16.04
C TRP A 163 -18.56 -32.26 -16.38
N ILE A 164 -19.07 -31.06 -16.70
CA ILE A 164 -20.46 -30.84 -17.09
C ILE A 164 -20.75 -31.50 -18.45
N SER A 165 -19.84 -31.36 -19.42
CA SER A 165 -19.96 -31.98 -20.74
C SER A 165 -20.01 -33.50 -20.64
N GLY A 166 -19.11 -34.13 -19.86
CA GLY A 166 -19.14 -35.58 -19.66
C GLY A 166 -20.45 -36.08 -19.01
N LEU A 167 -21.03 -35.30 -18.09
CA LEU A 167 -22.32 -35.62 -17.46
C LEU A 167 -23.51 -35.58 -18.43
N LEU A 168 -23.45 -34.69 -19.43
CA LEU A 168 -24.47 -34.58 -20.47
C LEU A 168 -24.34 -35.72 -21.49
N GLU A 169 -23.12 -36.04 -21.90
CA GLU A 169 -22.81 -37.11 -22.85
C GLU A 169 -23.20 -38.49 -22.29
N ASP A 170 -22.92 -38.76 -21.01
CA ASP A 170 -23.34 -39.98 -20.30
C ASP A 170 -24.87 -40.12 -20.16
N ARG A 171 -25.62 -39.01 -20.19
CA ARG A 171 -27.09 -39.03 -20.20
C ARG A 171 -27.63 -39.29 -21.60
N GLU A 172 -27.04 -38.66 -22.60
CA GLU A 172 -27.42 -38.82 -24.00
C GLU A 172 -27.21 -40.25 -24.48
N ASN A 173 -26.04 -40.83 -24.18
CA ASN A 173 -25.70 -42.19 -24.60
C ASN A 173 -26.61 -43.26 -23.94
N ARG A 174 -27.00 -43.05 -22.67
CA ARG A 174 -27.96 -43.93 -21.97
C ARG A 174 -29.38 -43.82 -22.53
N ASN A 175 -29.79 -42.65 -22.99
CA ASN A 175 -31.09 -42.48 -23.63
C ASN A 175 -31.12 -43.06 -25.05
N ALA A 176 -30.02 -42.95 -25.80
CA ALA A 176 -29.88 -43.57 -27.11
C ALA A 176 -29.96 -45.11 -27.04
N ASP A 177 -29.27 -45.73 -26.07
CA ASP A 177 -29.28 -47.19 -25.87
C ASP A 177 -30.67 -47.71 -25.44
N ARG A 178 -31.40 -46.94 -24.61
CA ARG A 178 -32.80 -47.28 -24.26
C ARG A 178 -33.73 -47.25 -25.47
N ASN A 179 -33.65 -46.20 -26.29
CA ASN A 179 -34.48 -46.08 -27.49
C ASN A 179 -34.21 -47.21 -28.50
N LEU A 180 -32.95 -47.64 -28.65
CA LEU A 180 -32.59 -48.77 -29.51
C LEU A 180 -33.16 -50.11 -29.00
N ARG A 181 -33.16 -50.32 -27.68
CA ARG A 181 -33.70 -51.54 -27.06
C ARG A 181 -35.23 -51.60 -27.07
N GLU A 182 -35.93 -50.47 -27.04
CA GLU A 182 -37.38 -50.42 -27.23
C GLU A 182 -37.78 -50.68 -28.68
N LYS A 183 -37.01 -50.17 -29.65
CA LYS A 183 -37.30 -50.36 -31.08
C LYS A 183 -37.09 -51.80 -31.54
N GLY A 184 -36.09 -52.51 -31.02
CA GLY A 184 -35.80 -53.91 -31.36
C GLY A 184 -36.71 -54.95 -30.67
N ARG A 185 -37.67 -54.54 -29.83
CA ARG A 185 -38.62 -55.44 -29.16
C ARG A 185 -40.04 -55.37 -29.75
N GLY A 186 -40.27 -54.48 -30.70
CA GLY A 186 -41.58 -54.24 -31.33
C GLY A 186 -41.76 -54.86 -32.72
N GLU A 187 -40.80 -55.64 -33.21
CA GLU A 187 -40.86 -56.36 -34.50
C GLU A 187 -41.02 -57.87 -34.28
#